data_AF-A0A849IGM4-F1
#
_entry.id   AF-A0A849IGM4-F1
#
_cell.length_a   1.000
_cell.length_b   1.000
_cell.length_c   1.000
_cell.angle_alpha   90.00
_cell.angle_beta   90.00
_cell.angle_gamma   90.00
#
_symmetry.space_group_name_H-M   'P 1'
#
loop_
_entity.id
_entity.type
_entity.pdbx_description
1 polymer ?
#
loop_
_entity_poly.entity_id
_entity_poly.type
_entity_poly.pdbx_seq_one_letter_code
_entity_poly.pdbx_strand_id
1 'polypeptide(L)'
;MSVSTTQRNAIDLDMLVLRTLAATNGASAIWLARQLGWERGAVSYRLGRLRKLRAVEHDGAWGATAAGRALLDLASPPPQPSGDRT
;
A
#
# COMPACT_ATOMS: atom_id res chain seq x y z
N MET A 1 -8.75 -21.41 8.68
CA MET A 1 -8.83 -20.94 7.29
C MET A 1 -7.45 -20.49 6.87
N SER A 2 -6.74 -21.22 6.00
CA SER A 2 -5.37 -20.89 5.57
C SER A 2 -5.40 -20.04 4.31
N VAL A 3 -4.72 -18.89 4.35
CA VAL A 3 -4.50 -18.03 3.17
C VAL A 3 -3.45 -18.70 2.29
N SER A 4 -3.72 -18.83 0.98
CA SER A 4 -2.77 -19.44 0.04
C SER A 4 -1.56 -18.51 -0.20
N THR A 5 -0.39 -19.06 -0.54
CA THR A 5 0.83 -18.29 -0.83
C THR A 5 0.61 -17.26 -1.93
N THR A 6 -0.19 -17.58 -2.94
CA THR A 6 -0.58 -16.67 -4.02
C THR A 6 -1.39 -15.48 -3.49
N GLN A 7 -2.32 -15.73 -2.58
CA GLN A 7 -3.12 -14.68 -1.97
C GLN A 7 -2.26 -13.78 -1.05
N ARG A 8 -1.32 -14.36 -0.32
CA ARG A 8 -0.35 -13.61 0.50
C ARG A 8 0.53 -12.69 -0.37
N ASN A 9 1.13 -13.23 -1.43
CA ASN A 9 1.90 -12.43 -2.40
C ASN A 9 1.06 -11.29 -3.01
N ALA A 10 -0.22 -11.56 -3.32
CA ALA A 10 -1.09 -10.53 -3.87
C ALA A 10 -1.31 -9.38 -2.88
N ILE A 11 -1.49 -9.68 -1.58
CA ILE A 11 -1.65 -8.70 -0.50
C ILE A 11 -0.34 -7.92 -0.30
N ASP A 12 0.80 -8.60 -0.21
CA ASP A 12 2.10 -7.94 0.03
C ASP A 12 2.42 -6.90 -1.05
N LEU A 13 2.11 -7.24 -2.30
CA LEU A 13 2.30 -6.33 -3.42
C LEU A 13 1.28 -5.17 -3.45
N ASP A 14 0.06 -5.35 -2.93
CA ASP A 14 -0.88 -4.22 -2.74
C ASP A 14 -0.38 -3.28 -1.65
N MET A 15 0.15 -3.85 -0.56
CA MET A 15 0.71 -3.09 0.56
C MET A 15 1.95 -2.30 0.15
N LEU A 16 2.77 -2.83 -0.77
CA LEU A 16 3.91 -2.10 -1.33
C LEU A 16 3.46 -0.84 -2.10
N VAL A 17 2.43 -0.96 -2.93
CA VAL A 17 1.86 0.18 -3.67
C VAL A 17 1.30 1.22 -2.69
N LEU A 18 0.52 0.76 -1.70
CA LEU A 18 -0.10 1.62 -0.70
C LEU A 18 0.95 2.37 0.15
N ARG A 19 2.00 1.67 0.61
CA ARG A 19 3.10 2.26 1.38
C ARG A 19 3.87 3.31 0.57
N THR A 20 4.17 3.00 -0.68
CA THR A 20 4.86 3.94 -1.58
C THR A 20 4.02 5.19 -1.81
N LEU A 21 2.71 5.02 -1.99
CA LEU A 21 1.80 6.14 -2.17
C LEU A 21 1.63 6.99 -0.89
N ALA A 22 1.53 6.36 0.27
CA ALA A 22 1.35 7.04 1.56
C ALA A 22 2.56 7.90 1.97
N ALA A 23 3.75 7.58 1.45
CA ALA A 23 4.96 8.38 1.59
C ALA A 23 5.00 9.61 0.68
N THR A 24 3.96 9.84 -0.14
CA THR A 24 3.87 10.97 -1.06
C THR A 24 2.61 11.80 -0.80
N ASN A 25 2.58 13.03 -1.32
CA ASN A 25 1.39 13.89 -1.35
C ASN A 25 0.51 13.66 -2.59
N GLY A 26 0.68 12.53 -3.27
CA GLY A 26 -0.01 12.20 -4.51
C GLY A 26 0.95 11.77 -5.61
N ALA A 27 0.60 10.73 -6.35
CA ALA A 27 1.41 10.23 -7.46
C ALA A 27 0.57 9.76 -8.65
N SER A 28 1.16 9.80 -9.85
CA SER A 28 0.57 9.14 -11.01
C SER A 28 0.89 7.65 -11.00
N ALA A 29 0.06 6.83 -11.65
CA ALA A 29 0.33 5.41 -11.82
C ALA A 29 1.65 5.15 -12.59
N ILE A 30 2.03 6.07 -13.48
CA ILE A 30 3.30 6.01 -14.22
C ILE A 30 4.48 6.23 -13.27
N TRP A 31 4.39 7.22 -12.39
CA TRP A 31 5.43 7.47 -11.40
C TRP A 31 5.60 6.27 -10.46
N LEU A 32 4.49 5.70 -9.96
CA LEU A 32 4.51 4.51 -9.11
C LEU A 32 5.12 3.31 -9.83
N ALA A 33 4.77 3.09 -11.09
CA ALA A 33 5.34 2.00 -11.90
C ALA A 33 6.86 2.14 -12.04
N ARG A 34 7.36 3.34 -12.32
CA ARG A 34 8.81 3.61 -12.39
C ARG A 34 9.49 3.39 -11.05
N GLN A 35 8.88 3.86 -9.96
CA GLN A 35 9.48 3.75 -8.63
C GLN A 35 9.53 2.31 -8.12
N LEU A 36 8.56 1.48 -8.50
CA LEU A 36 8.51 0.08 -8.11
C LEU A 36 9.24 -0.84 -9.10
N GLY A 37 9.66 -0.33 -10.27
CA GLY A 37 10.19 -1.15 -11.36
C GLY A 37 9.15 -2.10 -11.96
N TRP A 38 7.88 -1.71 -11.94
CA TRP A 38 6.75 -2.55 -12.36
C TRP A 38 6.12 -2.06 -13.65
N GLU A 39 5.38 -2.94 -14.33
CA GLU A 39 4.53 -2.52 -15.42
C GLU A 39 3.39 -1.61 -14.94
N ARG A 40 3.09 -0.57 -15.73
CA ARG A 40 1.97 0.35 -15.47
C ARG A 40 0.64 -0.39 -15.32
N GLY A 41 0.42 -1.46 -16.08
CA GLY A 41 -0.80 -2.27 -16.00
C GLY A 41 -0.95 -2.94 -14.64
N ALA A 42 0.12 -3.52 -14.10
CA ALA A 42 0.15 -4.15 -12.79
C ALA A 42 -0.13 -3.14 -11.67
N VAL A 43 0.46 -1.94 -11.73
CA VAL A 43 0.20 -0.86 -10.75
C VAL A 43 -1.25 -0.37 -10.85
N SER A 44 -1.76 -0.14 -12.06
CA SER A 44 -3.15 0.32 -12.27
C SER A 44 -4.17 -0.69 -11.74
N TYR A 45 -3.94 -1.98 -11.97
CA TYR A 45 -4.80 -3.04 -11.45
C TYR A 45 -4.88 -3.01 -9.91
N ARG A 46 -3.74 -2.83 -9.24
CA ARG A 46 -3.64 -2.77 -7.78
C ARG A 46 -4.26 -1.51 -7.20
N LEU A 47 -4.01 -0.35 -7.81
CA LEU A 47 -4.68 0.91 -7.43
C LEU A 47 -6.20 0.78 -7.55
N GLY A 48 -6.70 0.10 -8.59
CA GLY A 48 -8.12 -0.22 -8.73
C GLY A 48 -8.66 -1.08 -7.58
N ARG A 49 -7.92 -2.11 -7.14
CA ARG A 49 -8.29 -2.93 -5.98
C ARG A 49 -8.26 -2.14 -4.66
N LEU A 50 -7.18 -1.41 -4.41
CA LEU A 50 -7.04 -0.56 -3.22
C LEU A 50 -8.12 0.52 -3.15
N ARG A 51 -8.55 1.07 -4.30
CA ARG A 51 -9.65 2.04 -4.37
C ARG A 51 -10.99 1.42 -3.98
N LYS A 52 -11.26 0.18 -4.41
CA LYS A 52 -12.46 -0.57 -3.97
C LYS A 52 -12.47 -0.80 -2.46
N LEU A 53 -11.30 -0.95 -1.85
CA LEU A 53 -11.12 -1.04 -0.40
C LEU A 53 -11.10 0.32 0.32
N ARG A 54 -11.28 1.42 -0.41
CA ARG A 54 -11.15 2.81 0.09
C ARG A 54 -9.80 3.12 0.74
N ALA A 55 -8.76 2.35 0.43
CA ALA A 55 -7.40 2.58 0.92
C ALA A 55 -6.68 3.69 0.13
N VAL A 56 -7.10 3.91 -1.12
CA VAL A 56 -6.59 4.98 -1.98
C VAL A 56 -7.74 5.69 -2.66
N GLU A 57 -7.51 6.93 -3.05
CA GLU A 57 -8.41 7.74 -3.87
C GLU A 57 -7.67 8.33 -5.06
N HIS A 58 -8.43 8.84 -6.03
CA HIS A 58 -7.89 9.45 -7.24
C HIS A 58 -8.65 10.73 -7.56
N ASP A 59 -8.01 11.86 -7.29
CA ASP A 59 -8.48 13.20 -7.64
C ASP A 59 -7.31 13.99 -8.25
N GLY A 60 -7.17 13.92 -9.57
CA GLY A 60 -5.98 14.39 -10.31
C GLY A 60 -4.72 13.53 -10.14
N ALA A 61 -4.45 13.07 -8.91
CA ALA A 61 -3.38 12.13 -8.58
C ALA A 61 -3.90 11.02 -7.64
N TRP A 62 -3.18 9.89 -7.58
CA TRP A 62 -3.47 8.84 -6.61
C TRP A 62 -2.95 9.26 -5.24
N GLY A 63 -3.77 9.14 -4.20
CA GLY A 63 -3.39 9.41 -2.82
C GLY A 63 -3.83 8.29 -1.87
N ALA A 64 -3.07 8.07 -0.79
CA ALA A 64 -3.51 7.18 0.29
C ALA A 64 -4.50 7.90 1.19
N THR A 65 -5.66 7.29 1.42
CA THR A 65 -6.68 7.81 2.32
C THR A 65 -6.28 7.60 3.79
N ALA A 66 -7.02 8.19 4.72
CA ALA A 66 -6.86 7.90 6.15
C ALA A 66 -7.01 6.40 6.47
N ALA A 67 -7.98 5.72 5.83
CA ALA A 67 -8.17 4.28 5.99
C ALA A 67 -6.99 3.47 5.44
N GLY A 68 -6.42 3.88 4.31
CA GLY A 68 -5.21 3.26 3.75
C GLY A 68 -4.00 3.40 4.66
N ARG A 69 -3.82 4.57 5.27
CA ARG A 69 -2.74 4.80 6.25
C ARG A 69 -2.93 3.91 7.49
N ALA A 70 -4.14 3.83 8.03
CA ALA A 70 -4.44 2.95 9.16
C ALA A 70 -4.18 1.45 8.84
N LEU A 71 -4.44 1.01 7.61
CA LEU A 71 -4.10 -0.36 7.18
C LEU A 71 -2.58 -0.61 7.20
N LEU A 72 -1.76 0.38 6.84
CA LEU A 72 -0.30 0.28 6.92
C LEU A 72 0.17 0.21 8.37
N ASP A 73 -0.48 0.95 9.27
CA ASP A 73 -0.16 0.94 10.69
C ASP A 73 -0.49 -0.42 11.31
N LEU A 74 -1.65 -1.00 10.99
CA LEU A 74 -2.05 -2.35 11.44
C LEU A 74 -1.14 -3.46 10.89
N ALA A 75 -0.61 -3.28 9.68
CA ALA A 75 0.28 -4.25 9.04
C ALA A 75 1.74 -4.08 9.45
N SER A 76 2.08 -2.98 10.12
CA SER A 76 3.40 -2.80 10.70
C SER A 76 3.43 -3.53 12.05
N PRO A 77 4.48 -4.31 12.35
CA PRO A 77 4.61 -4.89 13.68
C PRO A 77 4.56 -3.76 14.71
N PRO A 78 3.90 -3.94 15.88
CA PRO A 78 3.90 -2.92 16.91
C PRO A 78 5.35 -2.52 17.19
N PRO A 79 5.64 -1.22 17.40
CA PRO A 79 6.98 -0.80 17.79
C PRO A 79 7.35 -1.66 18.99
N GLN A 80 8.44 -2.43 18.87
CA GLN A 80 8.91 -3.22 20.00
C GLN A 80 9.09 -2.23 21.15
N PRO A 81 8.50 -2.48 22.33
CA PRO A 81 8.77 -1.63 23.47
C PRO A 81 10.28 -1.63 23.63
N SER A 82 10.90 -0.47 23.39
CA SER A 82 12.29 -0.24 23.75
C SER A 82 12.37 -0.60 25.22
N GLY A 83 13.00 -1.74 25.48
CA GLY A 83 13.02 -2.34 26.79
C GLY A 83 13.37 -1.30 27.84
N ASP A 84 12.47 -1.21 28.82
CA ASP A 84 12.75 -0.94 30.21
C ASP A 84 14.25 -1.03 30.52
N ARG A 85 14.91 0.12 30.55
CA ARG A 85 16.21 0.31 31.18
C ARG A 85 16.06 1.51 32.11
N THR A 86 15.34 1.33 33.22
CA THR A 86 15.83 1.60 34.58
C THR A 86 14.84 1.16 35.63
#